data_AF-A0A851DDN1-F1
#
_entry.id   AF-A0A851DDN1-F1
#
_cell.length_a   1.000
_cell.length_b   1.000
_cell.length_c   1.000
_cell.angle_alpha   90.00
_cell.angle_beta   90.00
_cell.angle_gamma   90.00
#
_symmetry.space_group_name_H-M   'P 1'
#
loop_
_entity.id
_entity.type
_entity.pdbx_description
1 polymer ?
#
loop_
_entity_poly.entity_id
_entity_poly.type
_entity_poly.pdbx_seq_one_letter_code
_entity_poly.pdbx_strand_id
1 'polypeptide(L)'
;QVGSPTALAEAEAERRLREAAARGGHTLYVPRGALWGCEDIARMDRAGTLAALKVTMTKAPQSFRLEGRLQERLEAAVAGGTWEVLYEGPLRPLCPLAPNNVNTMAAAAMAAPSLGFDRVQARLVADPSIPDWHIVEVEVTSVGDKGRALTVTSTRRNPARPGAVTGNATRDAFWSSLL
;
A
#
# COMPACT_ATOMS: atom_id res chain seq x y z
N GLN A 1 3.65 -15.98 -10.29
CA GLN A 1 3.28 -15.33 -9.02
C GLN A 1 4.35 -14.30 -8.66
N VAL A 2 3.97 -13.12 -8.19
CA VAL A 2 4.92 -12.15 -7.64
C VAL A 2 4.79 -12.19 -6.13
N GLY A 3 5.80 -12.77 -5.45
CA GLY A 3 5.81 -12.94 -3.99
C GLY A 3 5.94 -11.63 -3.21
N SER A 4 6.40 -10.55 -3.86
CA SER A 4 6.46 -9.20 -3.29
C SER A 4 5.95 -8.17 -4.31
N PRO A 5 4.71 -7.67 -4.18
CA PRO A 5 4.16 -6.65 -5.07
C PRO A 5 5.03 -5.40 -5.22
N THR A 6 5.92 -5.11 -4.27
CA THR A 6 6.92 -4.03 -4.38
C THR A 6 7.92 -4.19 -5.52
N ALA A 7 8.16 -5.42 -6.01
CA ALA A 7 8.97 -5.64 -7.21
C ALA A 7 8.33 -5.02 -8.48
N LEU A 8 7.02 -4.76 -8.47
CA LEU A 8 6.31 -4.06 -9.55
C LEU A 8 6.50 -2.53 -9.50
N ALA A 9 7.18 -2.00 -8.49
CA ALA A 9 7.54 -0.58 -8.47
C ALA A 9 8.68 -0.25 -9.44
N GLU A 10 9.48 -1.25 -9.84
CA GLU A 10 10.46 -1.10 -10.90
C GLU A 10 9.75 -1.12 -12.25
N ALA A 11 9.73 0.02 -12.95
CA ALA A 11 8.95 0.21 -14.17
C ALA A 11 9.27 -0.82 -15.26
N GLU A 12 10.53 -1.26 -15.36
CA GLU A 12 10.93 -2.26 -16.33
C GLU A 12 10.46 -3.68 -15.94
N ALA A 13 10.52 -4.04 -14.66
CA ALA A 13 9.97 -5.29 -14.16
C ALA A 13 8.44 -5.34 -14.32
N GLU A 14 7.76 -4.23 -13.99
CA GLU A 14 6.32 -4.06 -14.18
C GLU A 14 5.94 -4.24 -15.66
N ARG A 15 6.61 -3.52 -16.56
CA ARG A 15 6.36 -3.59 -18.00
C ARG A 15 6.59 -5.00 -18.52
N ARG A 16 7.73 -5.63 -18.17
CA ARG A 16 8.05 -7.00 -18.59
C ARG A 16 7.01 -8.02 -18.12
N LEU A 17 6.51 -7.87 -16.89
CA LEU A 17 5.48 -8.75 -16.34
C LEU A 17 4.10 -8.53 -16.97
N ARG A 18 3.72 -7.28 -17.23
CA ARG A 18 2.47 -6.95 -17.97
C ARG A 18 2.51 -7.46 -19.40
N GLU A 19 3.62 -7.27 -20.09
CA GLU A 19 3.80 -7.76 -21.46
C GLU A 19 3.84 -9.29 -21.53
N ALA A 20 4.50 -9.96 -20.59
CA ALA A 20 4.52 -11.42 -20.51
C ALA A 20 3.12 -11.99 -20.24
N ALA A 21 2.35 -11.35 -19.35
CA ALA A 21 0.96 -11.70 -19.08
C ALA A 21 0.07 -11.54 -20.33
N ALA A 22 0.20 -10.41 -21.04
CA ALA A 22 -0.56 -10.14 -22.27
C ALA A 22 -0.20 -11.11 -23.42
N ARG A 23 1.09 -11.44 -23.58
CA ARG A 23 1.55 -12.39 -24.63
C ARG A 23 1.15 -13.84 -24.35
N GLY A 24 1.08 -14.24 -23.08
CA GLY A 24 0.76 -15.62 -22.68
C GLY A 24 -0.73 -15.91 -22.47
N GLY A 25 -1.62 -14.90 -22.55
CA GLY A 25 -3.02 -15.06 -22.15
C GLY A 25 -3.19 -15.37 -20.66
N HIS A 26 -2.22 -14.96 -19.82
CA HIS A 26 -2.19 -15.25 -18.40
C HIS A 26 -2.47 -14.00 -17.57
N THR A 27 -3.22 -14.12 -16.47
CA THR A 27 -3.51 -13.00 -15.56
C THR A 27 -2.39 -12.85 -14.53
N LEU A 28 -1.80 -11.65 -14.41
CA LEU A 28 -0.87 -11.33 -13.32
C LEU A 28 -1.63 -11.22 -12.00
N TYR A 29 -1.60 -12.27 -11.19
CA TYR A 29 -2.23 -12.27 -9.87
C TYR A 29 -1.33 -11.56 -8.86
N VAL A 30 -1.75 -10.37 -8.43
CA VAL A 30 -1.18 -9.66 -7.27
C VAL A 30 -2.00 -10.09 -6.06
N PRO A 31 -1.42 -10.82 -5.09
CA PRO A 31 -2.19 -11.32 -3.95
C PRO A 31 -2.83 -10.13 -3.21
N ARG A 32 -4.16 -10.18 -3.07
CA ARG A 32 -5.01 -9.12 -2.48
C ARG A 32 -4.51 -8.66 -1.10
N GLY A 33 -3.82 -9.56 -0.38
CA GLY A 33 -3.12 -9.24 0.85
C GLY A 33 -4.01 -8.47 1.83
N ALA A 34 -3.53 -7.32 2.31
CA ALA A 34 -4.22 -6.48 3.29
C ALA A 34 -5.21 -5.46 2.68
N LEU A 35 -5.33 -5.37 1.36
CA LEU A 35 -6.04 -4.29 0.69
C LEU A 35 -7.55 -4.56 0.64
N TRP A 36 -8.28 -3.96 1.58
CA TRP A 36 -9.74 -3.89 1.52
C TRP A 36 -10.18 -2.90 0.42
N GLY A 37 -11.24 -3.23 -0.32
CA GLY A 37 -11.77 -2.37 -1.39
C GLY A 37 -11.04 -2.46 -2.74
N CYS A 38 -10.19 -3.46 -2.94
CA CYS A 38 -9.44 -3.64 -4.20
C CYS A 38 -10.35 -3.72 -5.44
N GLU A 39 -11.51 -4.38 -5.33
CA GLU A 39 -12.45 -4.54 -6.45
C GLU A 39 -13.18 -3.24 -6.78
N ASP A 40 -13.57 -2.47 -5.77
CA ASP A 40 -14.20 -1.16 -5.95
C ASP A 40 -13.24 -0.16 -6.59
N ILE A 41 -11.98 -0.12 -6.13
CA ILE A 41 -10.91 0.69 -6.73
C ILE A 41 -10.75 0.32 -8.21
N ALA A 42 -10.62 -0.97 -8.52
CA ALA A 42 -10.46 -1.43 -9.89
C ALA A 42 -11.68 -1.13 -10.77
N ARG A 43 -12.89 -1.18 -10.20
CA ARG A 43 -14.12 -0.82 -10.90
C ARG A 43 -14.16 0.67 -11.22
N MET A 44 -13.81 1.53 -10.26
CA MET A 44 -13.74 2.98 -10.46
C MET A 44 -12.68 3.37 -11.50
N ASP A 45 -11.51 2.72 -11.45
CA ASP A 45 -10.43 2.93 -12.44
C ASP A 45 -10.90 2.58 -13.86
N ARG A 46 -11.49 1.39 -14.05
CA ARG A 46 -12.03 0.97 -15.36
C ARG A 46 -13.16 1.84 -15.87
N ALA A 47 -13.99 2.38 -14.96
CA ALA A 47 -15.06 3.30 -15.30
C ALA A 47 -14.55 4.72 -15.64
N GLY A 48 -13.24 5.00 -15.46
CA GLY A 48 -12.67 6.33 -15.64
C GLY A 48 -13.13 7.34 -14.57
N THR A 49 -13.68 6.86 -13.45
CA THR A 49 -14.22 7.70 -12.38
C THR A 49 -13.25 7.87 -11.22
N LEU A 50 -12.13 7.15 -11.17
CA LEU A 50 -11.12 7.29 -10.11
C LEU A 50 -10.25 8.52 -10.34
N ALA A 51 -10.27 9.48 -9.40
CA ALA A 51 -9.45 10.69 -9.47
C ALA A 51 -8.23 10.65 -8.55
N ALA A 52 -8.37 10.08 -7.34
CA ALA A 52 -7.28 9.98 -6.38
C ALA A 52 -7.41 8.71 -5.52
N LEU A 53 -6.26 8.22 -5.08
CA LEU A 53 -6.13 7.09 -4.17
C LEU A 53 -4.98 7.36 -3.21
N LYS A 54 -5.28 7.39 -1.92
CA LYS A 54 -4.29 7.53 -0.84
C LYS A 54 -4.36 6.32 0.08
N VAL A 55 -3.19 5.78 0.42
CA VAL A 55 -3.05 4.69 1.38
C VAL A 55 -2.15 5.15 2.52
N THR A 56 -2.71 5.20 3.72
CA THR A 56 -1.97 5.48 4.95
C THR A 56 -1.73 4.17 5.70
N MET A 57 -0.51 3.94 6.18
CA MET A 57 -0.17 2.81 7.04
C MET A 57 0.45 3.31 8.34
N THR A 58 -0.20 2.96 9.45
CA THR A 58 0.26 3.27 10.79
C THR A 58 0.69 1.98 11.49
N LYS A 59 1.90 1.97 12.05
CA LYS A 59 2.44 0.84 12.82
C LYS A 59 3.24 1.35 14.01
N ALA A 60 3.44 0.47 14.98
CA ALA A 60 4.48 0.65 15.98
C ALA A 60 5.86 0.88 15.31
N PRO A 61 6.72 1.75 15.85
CA PRO A 61 8.04 2.03 15.27
C PRO A 61 8.86 0.76 15.00
N GLN A 62 8.78 -0.23 15.91
CA GLN A 62 9.54 -1.48 15.83
C GLN A 62 9.09 -2.41 14.68
N SER A 63 7.92 -2.16 14.09
CA SER A 63 7.33 -2.95 12.99
C SER A 63 7.74 -2.43 11.60
N PHE A 64 8.57 -1.39 11.54
CA PHE A 64 9.11 -0.85 10.30
C PHE A 64 10.46 -1.52 9.94
N ARG A 65 10.65 -1.81 8.65
CA ARG A 65 11.94 -2.19 8.05
C ARG A 65 12.18 -1.22 6.91
N LEU A 66 12.91 -0.15 7.21
CA LEU A 66 13.11 1.00 6.32
C LEU A 66 14.58 1.12 5.95
N GLU A 67 14.84 1.78 4.84
CA GLU A 67 16.17 2.00 4.30
C GLU A 67 16.46 3.50 4.11
N GLY A 68 17.74 3.87 4.14
CA GLY A 68 18.21 5.24 3.93
C GLY A 68 17.57 6.26 4.88
N ARG A 69 17.22 7.43 4.34
CA ARG A 69 16.65 8.57 5.10
C ARG A 69 15.41 8.26 5.95
N LEU A 70 14.67 7.19 5.61
CA LEU A 70 13.49 6.81 6.39
C LEU A 70 13.86 6.09 7.69
N GLN A 71 15.00 5.39 7.71
CA GLN A 71 15.54 4.77 8.91
C GLN A 71 15.97 5.84 9.93
N GLU A 72 16.67 6.88 9.48
CA GLU A 72 17.08 8.01 10.33
C GLU A 72 15.86 8.72 10.96
N ARG A 73 14.79 8.94 10.16
CA ARG A 73 13.54 9.50 10.67
C ARG A 73 12.85 8.58 11.69
N LEU A 74 12.86 7.28 11.46
CA LEU A 74 12.28 6.31 12.40
C LEU A 74 13.02 6.34 13.75
N GLU A 75 14.35 6.44 13.73
CA GLU A 75 15.15 6.55 14.95
C GLU A 75 14.85 7.84 15.72
N ALA A 76 14.70 8.97 15.01
CA ALA A 76 14.27 10.23 15.61
C ALA A 76 12.86 10.13 16.24
N ALA A 77 11.91 9.49 15.54
CA ALA A 77 10.56 9.25 16.04
C ALA A 77 10.55 8.41 17.33
N VAL A 78 11.37 7.35 17.37
CA VAL A 78 11.53 6.51 18.57
C VAL A 78 12.10 7.33 19.74
N ALA A 79 13.10 8.18 19.49
CA ALA A 79 13.69 9.04 20.51
C ALA A 79 12.69 10.09 21.04
N GLY A 80 11.83 10.63 20.16
CA GLY A 80 10.81 11.60 20.52
C GLY A 80 9.61 11.01 21.28
N GLY A 81 9.33 9.72 21.12
CA GLY A 81 8.27 9.01 21.84
C GLY A 81 6.84 9.40 21.44
N THR A 82 6.66 10.19 20.37
CA THR A 82 5.36 10.58 19.82
C THR A 82 5.13 9.93 18.46
N TRP A 83 3.89 10.01 17.96
CA TRP A 83 3.62 9.59 16.59
C TRP A 83 4.31 10.53 15.58
N GLU A 84 4.78 10.00 14.45
CA GLU A 84 5.50 10.76 13.42
C GLU A 84 5.19 10.25 12.01
N VAL A 85 5.09 11.18 11.05
CA VAL A 85 4.97 10.85 9.63
C VAL A 85 6.37 10.64 9.04
N LEU A 86 6.71 9.38 8.80
CA LEU A 86 8.00 9.01 8.21
C LEU A 86 8.06 9.41 6.73
N TYR A 87 6.95 9.23 6.01
CA TYR A 87 6.85 9.48 4.59
C TYR A 87 5.44 9.95 4.20
N GLU A 88 5.36 10.90 3.27
CA GLU A 88 4.13 11.28 2.56
C GLU A 88 4.47 11.70 1.13
N GLY A 89 3.83 11.10 0.13
CA GLY A 89 4.05 11.39 -1.29
C GLY A 89 3.73 10.22 -2.22
N PRO A 90 4.16 10.28 -3.50
CA PRO A 90 3.98 9.18 -4.46
C PRO A 90 4.49 7.82 -3.98
N LEU A 91 3.83 6.73 -4.36
CA LEU A 91 4.25 5.40 -3.92
C LEU A 91 5.60 4.95 -4.51
N ARG A 92 5.91 5.27 -5.78
CA ARG A 92 7.09 4.73 -6.47
C ARG A 92 8.42 4.95 -5.72
N PRO A 93 8.76 6.17 -5.25
CA PRO A 93 10.01 6.40 -4.53
C PRO A 93 10.04 5.74 -3.14
N LEU A 94 8.88 5.40 -2.57
CA LEU A 94 8.79 4.74 -1.28
C LEU A 94 9.12 3.24 -1.37
N CYS A 95 8.77 2.59 -2.48
CA CYS A 95 8.97 1.15 -2.65
C CYS A 95 10.39 0.64 -2.37
N PRO A 96 11.49 1.26 -2.87
CA PRO A 96 12.83 0.82 -2.53
C PRO A 96 13.22 1.14 -1.08
N LEU A 97 12.59 2.14 -0.45
CA LEU A 97 12.91 2.55 0.92
C LEU A 97 12.16 1.73 1.99
N ALA A 98 11.11 1.02 1.60
CA ALA A 98 10.24 0.29 2.52
C ALA A 98 9.67 -1.01 1.89
N PRO A 99 10.50 -1.85 1.24
CA PRO A 99 10.03 -2.93 0.35
C PRO A 99 9.17 -3.98 1.07
N ASN A 100 9.38 -4.18 2.38
CA ASN A 100 8.63 -5.13 3.19
C ASN A 100 7.31 -4.56 3.75
N ASN A 101 7.18 -3.23 3.80
CA ASN A 101 6.07 -2.56 4.46
C ASN A 101 4.97 -2.14 3.48
N VAL A 102 5.30 -1.89 2.21
CA VAL A 102 4.36 -1.22 1.28
C VAL A 102 3.69 -2.14 0.25
N ASN A 103 3.71 -3.45 0.47
CA ASN A 103 3.02 -4.43 -0.39
C ASN A 103 1.52 -4.14 -0.57
N THR A 104 0.83 -3.68 0.47
CA THR A 104 -0.59 -3.27 0.39
C THR A 104 -0.78 -2.06 -0.51
N MET A 105 0.14 -1.10 -0.44
CA MET A 105 0.08 0.11 -1.27
C MET A 105 0.38 -0.23 -2.72
N ALA A 106 1.35 -1.13 -2.96
CA ALA A 106 1.64 -1.65 -4.29
C ALA A 106 0.44 -2.39 -4.89
N ALA A 107 -0.29 -3.19 -4.10
CA ALA A 107 -1.55 -3.78 -4.55
C ALA A 107 -2.58 -2.71 -4.93
N ALA A 108 -2.64 -1.59 -4.21
CA ALA A 108 -3.55 -0.48 -4.50
C ALA A 108 -3.20 0.22 -5.82
N ALA A 109 -1.91 0.46 -6.07
CA ALA A 109 -1.43 0.97 -7.36
C ALA A 109 -1.73 0.01 -8.52
N MET A 110 -1.63 -1.30 -8.29
CA MET A 110 -1.99 -2.30 -9.30
C MET A 110 -3.50 -2.36 -9.56
N ALA A 111 -4.32 -2.08 -8.54
CA ALA A 111 -5.78 -2.00 -8.67
C ALA A 111 -6.24 -0.70 -9.34
N ALA A 112 -5.42 0.36 -9.32
CA ALA A 112 -5.67 1.64 -9.97
C ALA A 112 -4.66 1.95 -11.09
N PRO A 113 -4.61 1.19 -12.21
CA PRO A 113 -3.66 1.42 -13.30
C PRO A 113 -3.61 2.85 -13.84
N SER A 114 -4.73 3.58 -13.83
CA SER A 114 -4.73 4.98 -14.27
C SER A 114 -3.85 5.84 -13.37
N LEU A 115 -3.82 5.58 -12.06
CA LEU A 115 -2.97 6.29 -11.11
C LEU A 115 -1.55 5.70 -11.05
N GLY A 116 -1.46 4.37 -10.99
CA GLY A 116 -0.21 3.63 -10.87
C GLY A 116 0.63 4.03 -9.65
N PHE A 117 1.89 3.60 -9.62
CA PHE A 117 2.80 3.89 -8.51
C PHE A 117 3.17 5.38 -8.40
N ASP A 118 3.03 6.15 -9.48
CA ASP A 118 3.43 7.55 -9.51
C ASP A 118 2.36 8.50 -8.96
N ARG A 119 1.07 8.14 -9.05
CA ARG A 119 -0.03 9.01 -8.59
C ARG A 119 -0.76 8.49 -7.37
N VAL A 120 -0.66 7.20 -7.03
CA VAL A 120 -1.10 6.71 -5.71
C VAL A 120 -0.27 7.38 -4.62
N GLN A 121 -0.94 8.02 -3.67
CA GLN A 121 -0.32 8.67 -2.53
C GLN A 121 -0.11 7.67 -1.40
N ALA A 122 1.10 7.58 -0.89
CA ALA A 122 1.49 6.75 0.23
C ALA A 122 1.79 7.63 1.45
N ARG A 123 1.36 7.19 2.63
CA ARG A 123 1.71 7.81 3.91
C ARG A 123 2.11 6.75 4.92
N LEU A 124 3.30 6.87 5.50
CA LEU A 124 3.77 6.00 6.57
C LEU A 124 3.82 6.77 7.89
N VAL A 125 3.19 6.20 8.91
CA VAL A 125 3.12 6.78 10.25
C VAL A 125 3.68 5.79 11.26
N ALA A 126 4.69 6.21 12.01
CA ALA A 126 5.14 5.53 13.22
C ALA A 126 4.33 6.04 14.40
N ASP A 127 3.72 5.14 15.17
CA ASP A 127 2.92 5.50 16.33
C ASP A 127 3.19 4.51 17.47
N PRO A 128 3.86 4.93 18.55
CA PRO A 128 4.16 4.06 19.69
C PRO A 128 2.93 3.69 20.52
N SER A 129 1.78 4.35 20.33
CA SER A 129 0.53 4.08 21.06
C SER A 129 -0.25 2.86 20.53
N ILE A 130 0.17 2.29 19.40
CA ILE A 130 -0.45 1.11 18.77
C ILE A 130 0.52 -0.10 18.66
N PRO A 131 1.04 -0.60 19.79
CA PRO A 131 2.15 -1.57 19.81
C PRO A 131 1.82 -2.93 19.16
N ASP A 132 0.55 -3.28 19.07
CA ASP A 132 0.04 -4.59 18.67
C ASP A 132 -0.94 -4.55 17.48
N TRP A 133 -0.96 -3.44 16.73
CA TRP A 133 -1.82 -3.28 15.56
C TRP A 133 -1.08 -2.73 14.35
N HIS A 134 -1.49 -3.20 13.18
CA HIS A 134 -1.23 -2.52 11.91
C HIS A 134 -2.52 -1.92 11.40
N ILE A 135 -2.52 -0.60 11.22
CA ILE A 135 -3.66 0.14 10.70
C ILE A 135 -3.37 0.50 9.26
N VAL A 136 -4.29 0.17 8.36
CA VAL A 136 -4.26 0.62 6.97
C VAL A 136 -5.54 1.39 6.71
N GLU A 137 -5.37 2.62 6.27
CA GLU A 137 -6.46 3.46 5.78
C GLU A 137 -6.33 3.63 4.27
N VAL A 138 -7.45 3.46 3.58
CA VAL A 138 -7.55 3.65 2.13
C VAL A 138 -8.60 4.71 1.88
N GLU A 139 -8.19 5.80 1.24
CA GLU A 139 -9.05 6.89 0.81
C GLU A 139 -9.11 6.91 -0.71
N VAL A 140 -10.33 6.91 -1.25
CA VAL A 140 -10.60 6.93 -2.68
C VAL A 140 -11.45 8.15 -2.98
N THR A 141 -11.07 8.91 -4.00
CA THR A 141 -11.86 10.05 -4.49
C THR A 141 -12.21 9.85 -5.95
N SER A 142 -13.48 10.05 -6.29
CA SER A 142 -13.95 10.02 -7.67
C SER A 142 -13.71 11.35 -8.39
N VAL A 143 -13.78 11.34 -9.72
CA VAL A 143 -13.89 12.57 -10.52
C VAL A 143 -15.16 13.30 -10.11
N GLY A 144 -15.01 14.55 -9.66
CA GLY A 144 -16.13 15.34 -9.19
C GLY A 144 -16.87 16.09 -10.30
N ASP A 145 -18.11 16.50 -10.00
CA ASP A 145 -18.87 17.48 -10.77
C ASP A 145 -19.14 18.71 -9.89
N LYS A 146 -18.73 19.89 -10.36
CA LYS A 146 -18.94 21.19 -9.67
C LYS A 146 -18.55 21.16 -8.18
N GLY A 147 -17.39 20.60 -7.88
CA GLY A 147 -16.86 20.52 -6.52
C GLY A 147 -17.46 19.41 -5.65
N ARG A 148 -18.28 18.52 -6.21
CA ARG A 148 -18.83 17.35 -5.50
C ARG A 148 -18.22 16.09 -6.06
N ALA A 149 -17.42 15.39 -5.26
CA ALA A 149 -16.87 14.09 -5.57
C ALA A 149 -17.32 13.08 -4.51
N LEU A 150 -17.60 11.84 -4.92
CA LEU A 150 -17.65 10.72 -3.98
C LEU A 150 -16.25 10.56 -3.37
N THR A 151 -16.20 10.52 -2.05
CA THR A 151 -15.03 10.10 -1.29
C THR A 151 -15.42 8.92 -0.41
N VAL A 152 -14.59 7.88 -0.40
CA VAL A 152 -14.75 6.71 0.47
C VAL A 152 -13.46 6.52 1.25
N THR A 153 -13.59 6.44 2.57
CA THR A 153 -12.48 6.09 3.46
C THR A 153 -12.81 4.77 4.14
N SER A 154 -11.86 3.84 4.11
CA SER A 154 -11.95 2.58 4.85
C SER A 154 -10.74 2.41 5.74
N THR A 155 -10.95 1.89 6.95
CA THR A 155 -9.89 1.63 7.91
C THR A 155 -9.88 0.15 8.29
N ARG A 156 -8.77 -0.53 8.02
CA ARG A 156 -8.52 -1.90 8.45
C ARG A 156 -7.54 -1.88 9.62
N ARG A 157 -7.98 -2.37 10.77
CA ARG A 157 -7.13 -2.63 11.94
C ARG A 157 -6.84 -4.12 12.01
N ASN A 158 -5.57 -4.50 11.91
CA ASN A 158 -5.14 -5.89 11.94
C ASN A 158 -4.23 -6.15 13.15
N PRO A 159 -4.58 -7.09 14.04
CA PRO A 159 -3.70 -7.47 15.13
C PRO A 159 -2.33 -7.94 14.62
N ALA A 160 -1.27 -7.50 15.27
CA ALA A 160 0.10 -7.85 14.96
C ALA A 160 0.88 -8.07 16.26
N ARG A 161 1.79 -9.04 16.29
CA ARG A 161 2.71 -9.14 17.43
C ARG A 161 3.62 -7.91 17.44
N PRO A 162 4.01 -7.39 18.62
CA PRO A 162 4.97 -6.31 18.70
C PRO A 162 6.23 -6.57 17.84
N GLY A 163 6.59 -5.59 16.99
CA GLY A 163 7.74 -5.68 16.09
C GLY A 163 7.56 -6.55 14.84
N ALA A 164 6.39 -7.16 14.64
CA ALA A 164 6.09 -7.91 13.41
C ALA A 164 5.90 -6.96 12.23
N VAL A 165 6.47 -7.29 11.07
CA VAL A 165 6.32 -6.48 9.86
C VAL A 165 4.95 -6.66 9.20
N THR A 166 4.35 -7.85 9.35
CA THR A 166 3.06 -8.22 8.76
C THR A 166 2.10 -8.66 9.85
N GLY A 167 0.84 -8.20 9.80
CA GLY A 167 -0.17 -8.58 10.78
C GLY A 167 -0.82 -9.93 10.44
N ASN A 168 -1.43 -10.57 11.43
CA ASN A 168 -1.89 -11.97 11.33
C ASN A 168 -2.87 -12.18 10.17
N ALA A 169 -3.89 -11.33 10.03
CA ALA A 169 -4.88 -11.47 8.96
C ALA A 169 -4.34 -11.14 7.56
N THR A 170 -3.17 -10.49 7.44
CA THR A 170 -2.54 -10.24 6.13
C THR A 170 -1.81 -11.48 5.64
N ARG A 171 -1.21 -12.25 6.55
CA ARG A 171 -0.68 -13.57 6.24
C ARG A 171 -1.80 -14.50 5.79
N ASP A 172 -2.91 -14.50 6.51
CA ASP A 172 -4.04 -15.38 6.20
C ASP A 172 -4.75 -14.97 4.89
N ALA A 173 -4.86 -13.66 4.60
CA ALA A 173 -5.36 -13.16 3.32
C ALA A 173 -4.40 -13.41 2.15
N PHE A 174 -3.09 -13.41 2.40
CA PHE A 174 -2.10 -13.85 1.42
C PHE A 174 -2.29 -15.34 1.11
N TRP A 175 -2.46 -16.19 2.13
CA TRP A 175 -2.73 -17.62 1.97
C TRP A 175 -4.08 -17.92 1.29
N SER A 176 -5.15 -17.21 1.64
CA SER A 176 -6.46 -17.40 1.00
C SER A 176 -6.52 -16.90 -0.44
N SER A 177 -5.61 -16.01 -0.83
CA SER A 177 -5.45 -15.58 -2.23
C SER A 177 -4.68 -16.59 -3.10
N LEU A 178 -4.09 -17.62 -2.48
CA LEU A 178 -3.37 -18.70 -3.17
C LEU A 178 -4.25 -19.94 -3.44
N LEU A 179 -5.46 -19.99 -2.86
CA LEU A 179 -6.49 -21.02 -3.09
C LEU A 179 -7.52 -20.52 -4.11
#